data_AF-A0A3D3UPC5-F1
#
_entry.id   AF-A0A3D3UPC5-F1
#
_cell.length_a   1.000
_cell.length_b   1.000
_cell.length_c   1.000
_cell.angle_alpha   90.00
_cell.angle_beta   90.00
_cell.angle_gamma   90.00
#
_symmetry.space_group_name_H-M   'P 1'
#
loop_
_entity.id
_entity.type
_entity.pdbx_description
1 polymer ?
#
loop_
_entity_poly.entity_id
_entity_poly.type
_entity_poly.pdbx_seq_one_letter_code
_entity_poly.pdbx_strand_id
1 'polypeptide(L)'
;DIAVDTKHDCLWIVGLDVKKCDLDLNIDTRVKLTLDIAHTGGFSVDVNPDGSVWVAEQNVHQEYGSENRLVKISPDGNILKKNDLDFSPVRLRVDKSDGGIWTTGRRKKRDFSKIGDEWPETIDELNKLVKTEIETFTRKYDSKGKLIFEIREGGYSIELDSSDGSAWLAGKKKIWHYSANGRNLGSYAGSSDGQKSLAIVPGKNN
;
A
#
# COMPACT_ATOMS: atom_id res chain seq x y z
N ASP A 1 0.91 -6.75 8.73
CA ASP A 1 -0.03 -5.66 9.11
C ASP A 1 -1.26 -6.28 9.76
N ILE A 2 -2.04 -5.49 10.49
CA ILE A 2 -3.26 -5.94 11.15
C ILE A 2 -4.37 -4.92 10.89
N ALA A 3 -5.58 -5.40 10.59
CA ALA A 3 -6.79 -4.59 10.56
C ALA A 3 -7.86 -5.22 11.45
N VAL A 4 -8.56 -4.39 12.21
CA VAL A 4 -9.65 -4.82 13.09
C VAL A 4 -10.98 -4.52 12.40
N ASP A 5 -11.86 -5.51 12.37
CA ASP A 5 -13.24 -5.39 11.94
C ASP A 5 -14.16 -5.49 13.15
N THR A 6 -14.38 -4.35 13.81
CA THR A 6 -15.22 -4.27 15.02
C THR A 6 -16.70 -4.56 14.75
N LYS A 7 -17.14 -4.55 13.49
CA LYS A 7 -18.53 -4.84 13.14
C LYS A 7 -18.80 -6.35 13.12
N HIS A 8 -17.78 -7.13 12.83
CA HIS A 8 -17.86 -8.60 12.72
C HIS A 8 -16.99 -9.31 13.77
N ASP A 9 -16.55 -8.58 14.82
CA ASP A 9 -15.74 -9.06 15.95
C ASP A 9 -14.55 -9.93 15.52
N CYS A 10 -13.84 -9.49 14.48
CA CYS A 10 -12.69 -10.21 13.96
C CYS A 10 -11.52 -9.28 13.65
N LEU A 11 -10.35 -9.89 13.44
CA LEU A 11 -9.16 -9.20 12.99
C LEU A 11 -8.52 -9.96 11.82
N TRP A 12 -7.92 -9.19 10.92
CA TRP A 12 -7.20 -9.68 9.77
C TRP A 12 -5.71 -9.41 9.94
N ILE A 13 -4.88 -10.44 9.82
CA ILE A 13 -3.43 -10.36 9.92
C ILE A 13 -2.83 -10.74 8.58
N VAL A 14 -1.91 -9.92 8.08
CA VAL A 14 -1.18 -10.20 6.83
C VAL A 14 0.33 -10.28 7.05
N GLY A 15 0.93 -11.26 6.39
CA GLY A 15 2.36 -11.52 6.30
C GLY A 15 2.61 -12.46 5.11
N LEU A 16 3.24 -13.62 5.32
CA LEU A 16 3.39 -14.62 4.25
C LEU A 16 2.05 -15.22 3.78
N ASP A 17 1.04 -15.19 4.64
CA ASP A 17 -0.34 -15.55 4.37
C ASP A 17 -1.28 -14.48 4.97
N VAL A 18 -2.56 -14.59 4.68
CA VAL A 18 -3.63 -13.79 5.30
C VAL A 18 -4.38 -14.67 6.27
N LYS A 19 -4.57 -14.20 7.50
CA LYS A 19 -5.34 -14.88 8.54
C LYS A 19 -6.51 -14.01 8.96
N LYS A 20 -7.67 -14.64 9.11
CA LYS A 20 -8.81 -14.07 9.83
C LYS A 20 -8.88 -14.76 11.18
N CYS A 21 -8.92 -13.99 12.24
CA CYS A 21 -9.02 -14.47 13.61
C CYS A 21 -10.19 -13.81 14.33
N ASP A 22 -10.68 -14.46 15.38
CA ASP A 22 -11.45 -13.75 16.41
C ASP A 22 -10.54 -12.78 17.21
N LEU A 23 -11.14 -12.05 18.14
CA LEU A 23 -10.41 -11.08 18.98
C LEU A 23 -9.47 -11.74 20.01
N ASP A 24 -9.62 -13.05 20.25
CA ASP A 24 -8.75 -13.85 21.11
C ASP A 24 -7.60 -14.50 20.31
N LEU A 25 -7.45 -14.15 19.03
CA LEU A 25 -6.43 -14.65 18.10
C LEU A 25 -6.60 -16.13 17.68
N ASN A 26 -7.77 -16.72 17.91
CA ASN A 26 -8.08 -18.03 17.33
C ASN A 26 -8.32 -17.87 15.83
N ILE A 27 -7.61 -18.67 15.04
CA ILE A 27 -7.65 -18.58 13.59
C ILE A 27 -8.91 -19.28 13.07
N ASP A 28 -9.77 -18.52 12.41
CA ASP A 28 -10.95 -19.00 11.71
C ASP A 28 -10.57 -19.43 10.28
N THR A 29 -9.87 -18.57 9.54
CA THR A 29 -9.54 -18.79 8.13
C THR A 29 -8.09 -18.43 7.82
N ARG A 30 -7.47 -19.20 6.91
CA ARG A 30 -6.16 -18.89 6.30
C ARG A 30 -6.28 -18.83 4.79
N VAL A 31 -5.82 -17.74 4.21
CA VAL A 31 -5.81 -17.52 2.76
C VAL A 31 -4.36 -17.41 2.30
N LYS A 32 -3.98 -18.25 1.33
CA LYS A 32 -2.71 -18.09 0.63
C LYS A 32 -2.83 -16.94 -0.36
N LEU A 33 -1.85 -16.05 -0.31
CA LEU A 33 -1.70 -15.01 -1.31
C LEU A 33 -1.29 -15.62 -2.66
N THR A 34 -1.28 -14.78 -3.69
CA THR A 34 -1.38 -15.26 -5.07
C THR A 34 -0.05 -15.33 -5.78
N LEU A 35 0.93 -14.57 -5.30
CA LEU A 35 2.31 -14.65 -5.68
C LEU A 35 3.01 -15.79 -4.92
N ASP A 36 4.18 -16.19 -5.42
CA ASP A 36 4.98 -17.24 -4.81
C ASP A 36 5.36 -16.87 -3.37
N ILE A 37 4.89 -17.68 -2.41
CA ILE A 37 5.12 -17.50 -0.98
C ILE A 37 6.60 -17.52 -0.59
N ALA A 38 7.48 -18.08 -1.43
CA ALA A 38 8.92 -18.05 -1.18
C ALA A 38 9.46 -16.61 -1.17
N HIS A 39 8.83 -15.70 -1.93
CA HIS A 39 9.34 -14.36 -2.17
C HIS A 39 8.30 -13.26 -2.03
N THR A 40 7.08 -13.54 -1.56
CA THR A 40 6.00 -12.54 -1.53
C THR A 40 5.15 -12.64 -0.27
N GLY A 41 4.48 -11.52 0.07
CA GLY A 41 3.59 -11.45 1.22
C GLY A 41 2.70 -10.22 1.21
N GLY A 42 1.75 -10.20 2.13
CA GLY A 42 0.87 -9.08 2.40
C GLY A 42 1.54 -8.09 3.35
N PHE A 43 1.69 -6.85 2.89
CA PHE A 43 2.36 -5.79 3.63
C PHE A 43 1.41 -4.82 4.31
N SER A 44 0.20 -4.69 3.78
CA SER A 44 -0.85 -3.90 4.40
C SER A 44 -2.22 -4.53 4.15
N VAL A 45 -3.13 -4.31 5.10
CA VAL A 45 -4.52 -4.76 5.02
C VAL A 45 -5.45 -3.69 5.58
N ASP A 46 -6.63 -3.55 4.98
CA ASP A 46 -7.73 -2.78 5.55
C ASP A 46 -9.08 -3.39 5.13
N VAL A 47 -10.09 -3.16 5.97
CA VAL A 47 -11.40 -3.81 5.91
C VAL A 47 -12.39 -2.94 5.12
N ASN A 48 -13.21 -3.54 4.28
CA ASN A 48 -14.37 -2.88 3.68
C ASN A 48 -15.58 -2.96 4.63
N PRO A 49 -16.58 -2.08 4.50
CA PRO A 49 -17.80 -2.13 5.33
C PRO A 49 -18.60 -3.45 5.29
N ASP A 50 -18.41 -4.24 4.23
CA ASP A 50 -19.00 -5.57 4.01
C ASP A 50 -18.19 -6.72 4.66
N GLY A 51 -17.11 -6.41 5.38
CA GLY A 51 -16.22 -7.36 6.03
C GLY A 51 -15.19 -8.01 5.10
N SER A 52 -15.24 -7.74 3.79
CA SER A 52 -14.17 -8.12 2.87
C SER A 52 -12.92 -7.28 3.14
N VAL A 53 -11.74 -7.73 2.76
CA VAL A 53 -10.50 -6.97 2.94
C VAL A 53 -9.80 -6.71 1.62
N TRP A 54 -9.08 -5.59 1.57
CA TRP A 54 -8.05 -5.35 0.56
C TRP A 54 -6.67 -5.59 1.19
N VAL A 55 -5.80 -6.25 0.43
CA VAL A 55 -4.42 -6.56 0.83
C VAL A 55 -3.46 -6.01 -0.22
N ALA A 56 -2.41 -5.33 0.25
CA ALA A 56 -1.28 -4.93 -0.58
C ALA A 56 -0.28 -6.07 -0.57
N GLU A 57 -0.22 -6.79 -1.69
CA GLU A 57 0.68 -7.92 -1.89
C GLU A 57 1.90 -7.43 -2.68
N GLN A 58 3.09 -7.71 -2.16
CA GLN A 58 4.35 -7.37 -2.84
C GLN A 58 5.40 -8.45 -2.65
N ASN A 59 6.40 -8.42 -3.52
CA ASN A 59 7.62 -9.18 -3.35
C ASN A 59 8.44 -8.67 -2.15
N VAL A 60 8.87 -9.58 -1.28
CA VAL A 60 9.60 -9.28 -0.03
C VAL A 60 10.99 -8.69 -0.28
N HIS A 61 11.60 -8.98 -1.42
CA HIS A 61 12.93 -8.46 -1.80
C HIS A 61 12.86 -7.12 -2.56
N GLN A 62 11.66 -6.70 -2.99
CA GLN A 62 11.43 -5.44 -3.73
C GLN A 62 12.40 -5.27 -4.90
N GLU A 63 12.66 -6.36 -5.62
CA GLU A 63 13.56 -6.39 -6.75
C GLU A 63 12.96 -5.66 -7.95
N TYR A 64 13.82 -5.17 -8.85
CA TYR A 64 13.36 -4.53 -10.08
C TYR A 64 12.55 -5.54 -10.91
N GLY A 65 11.37 -5.13 -11.38
CA GLY A 65 10.46 -6.02 -12.12
C GLY A 65 9.64 -6.97 -11.24
N SER A 66 9.70 -6.83 -9.91
CA SER A 66 8.84 -7.60 -9.01
C SER A 66 7.36 -7.42 -9.33
N GLU A 67 6.61 -8.51 -9.31
CA GLU A 67 5.15 -8.47 -9.34
C GLU A 67 4.62 -7.91 -8.02
N ASN A 68 3.64 -7.02 -8.13
CA ASN A 68 2.94 -6.41 -7.01
C ASN A 68 1.47 -6.29 -7.35
N ARG A 69 0.58 -6.34 -6.36
CA ARG A 69 -0.87 -6.24 -6.60
C ARG A 69 -1.66 -5.81 -5.38
N LEU A 70 -2.89 -5.37 -5.63
CA LEU A 70 -3.95 -5.31 -4.62
C LEU A 70 -4.83 -6.55 -4.77
N VAL A 71 -5.12 -7.23 -3.66
CA VAL A 71 -5.99 -8.41 -3.63
C VAL A 71 -7.21 -8.12 -2.76
N LYS A 72 -8.41 -8.34 -3.29
CA LYS A 72 -9.65 -8.31 -2.50
C LYS A 72 -10.01 -9.73 -2.05
N ILE A 73 -10.28 -9.91 -0.77
CA ILE A 73 -10.62 -11.20 -0.16
C ILE A 73 -11.98 -11.06 0.54
N SER A 74 -12.89 -12.01 0.34
CA SER A 74 -14.21 -12.03 0.97
C SER A 74 -14.13 -12.27 2.48
N PRO A 75 -15.20 -12.02 3.26
CA PRO A 75 -15.26 -12.38 4.68
C PRO A 75 -14.97 -13.85 4.98
N ASP A 76 -15.26 -14.74 4.01
CA ASP A 76 -15.05 -16.19 4.08
C ASP A 76 -13.67 -16.63 3.53
N GLY A 77 -12.81 -15.68 3.18
CA GLY A 77 -11.45 -15.96 2.69
C GLY A 77 -11.31 -16.25 1.20
N ASN A 78 -12.35 -16.06 0.38
CA ASN A 78 -12.25 -16.26 -1.06
C ASN A 78 -11.63 -15.04 -1.75
N ILE A 79 -10.72 -15.26 -2.72
CA ILE A 79 -10.16 -14.17 -3.52
C ILE A 79 -11.21 -13.68 -4.51
N LEU A 80 -11.62 -12.43 -4.36
CA LEU A 80 -12.64 -11.78 -5.19
C LEU A 80 -12.04 -10.99 -6.36
N LYS A 81 -10.86 -10.40 -6.17
CA LYS A 81 -10.23 -9.53 -7.17
C LYS A 81 -8.72 -9.47 -7.01
N LYS A 82 -8.03 -9.24 -8.13
CA LYS A 82 -6.60 -8.91 -8.20
C LYS A 82 -6.43 -7.71 -9.13
N ASN A 83 -5.61 -6.74 -8.71
CA ASN A 83 -5.21 -5.60 -9.52
C ASN A 83 -3.69 -5.50 -9.50
N ASP A 84 -3.05 -5.74 -10.64
CA ASP A 84 -1.59 -5.63 -10.73
C ASP A 84 -1.13 -4.17 -10.59
N LEU A 85 0.02 -3.99 -9.94
CA LEU A 85 0.66 -2.71 -9.69
C LEU A 85 2.05 -2.71 -10.32
N ASP A 86 2.41 -1.61 -10.98
CA ASP A 86 3.75 -1.35 -11.50
C ASP A 86 4.71 -0.81 -10.42
N PHE A 87 4.37 -1.01 -9.14
CA PHE A 87 5.13 -0.55 -8.00
C PHE A 87 4.94 -1.42 -6.76
N SER A 88 5.85 -1.29 -5.80
CA SER A 88 5.83 -1.98 -4.51
C SER A 88 4.95 -1.24 -3.49
N PRO A 89 3.69 -1.70 -3.22
CA PRO A 89 2.81 -1.06 -2.26
C PRO A 89 3.28 -1.30 -0.83
N VAL A 90 3.30 -0.23 -0.03
CA VAL A 90 3.76 -0.28 1.36
C VAL A 90 2.58 -0.20 2.33
N ARG A 91 1.59 0.65 2.04
CA ARG A 91 0.44 0.87 2.92
C ARG A 91 -0.83 1.08 2.09
N LEU A 92 -1.94 0.51 2.55
CA LEU A 92 -3.25 0.73 1.96
C LEU A 92 -4.28 1.14 3.01
N ARG A 93 -5.29 1.89 2.59
CA ARG A 93 -6.47 2.24 3.37
C ARG A 93 -7.71 2.17 2.50
N VAL A 94 -8.82 1.75 3.11
CA VAL A 94 -10.15 1.75 2.50
C VAL A 94 -10.93 2.94 3.02
N ASP A 95 -11.44 3.74 2.11
CA ASP A 95 -12.47 4.74 2.40
C ASP A 95 -13.79 4.01 2.69
N LYS A 96 -14.23 4.06 3.95
CA LYS A 96 -15.41 3.29 4.39
C LYS A 96 -16.72 3.85 3.82
N SER A 97 -16.71 5.06 3.25
CA SER A 97 -17.93 5.68 2.71
C SER A 97 -18.32 5.10 1.35
N ASP A 98 -17.34 4.76 0.51
CA ASP A 98 -17.54 4.29 -0.86
C ASP A 98 -16.81 2.98 -1.21
N GLY A 99 -15.99 2.46 -0.30
CA GLY A 99 -15.14 1.29 -0.49
C GLY A 99 -13.92 1.53 -1.38
N GLY A 100 -13.61 2.78 -1.71
CA GLY A 100 -12.46 3.18 -2.50
C GLY A 100 -11.14 2.85 -1.79
N ILE A 101 -10.12 2.50 -2.56
CA ILE A 101 -8.82 2.09 -2.01
C ILE A 101 -7.81 3.19 -2.25
N TRP A 102 -7.14 3.61 -1.20
CA TRP A 102 -5.91 4.37 -1.31
C TRP A 102 -4.72 3.47 -1.02
N THR A 103 -3.67 3.58 -1.82
CA THR A 103 -2.42 2.86 -1.59
C THR A 103 -1.22 3.73 -1.90
N THR A 104 -0.16 3.60 -1.12
CA THR A 104 1.10 4.34 -1.28
C THR A 104 2.26 3.36 -1.34
N GLY A 105 3.30 3.70 -2.11
CA GLY A 105 4.40 2.79 -2.36
C GLY A 105 5.60 3.40 -3.07
N ARG A 106 6.47 2.53 -3.57
CA ARG A 106 7.75 2.90 -4.19
C ARG A 106 8.01 2.14 -5.47
N ARG A 107 8.64 2.81 -6.43
CA ARG A 107 9.12 2.20 -7.66
C ARG A 107 10.59 2.52 -7.80
N LYS A 108 11.40 1.49 -8.03
CA LYS A 108 12.80 1.65 -8.40
C LYS A 108 12.83 1.93 -9.90
N LYS A 109 13.41 3.06 -10.29
CA LYS A 109 13.68 3.39 -11.68
C LYS A 109 15.18 3.31 -11.91
N ARG A 110 15.59 2.59 -12.94
CA ARG A 110 16.98 2.57 -13.40
C ARG A 110 17.05 3.39 -14.69
N ASP A 111 17.98 4.33 -14.72
CA ASP A 111 18.29 5.09 -15.92
C ASP A 111 19.38 4.35 -16.71
N PHE A 112 18.97 3.67 -17.77
CA PHE A 112 19.86 2.90 -18.65
C PHE A 112 20.52 3.77 -19.74
N SER A 113 20.28 5.08 -19.78
CA SER A 113 20.83 5.97 -20.82
C SER A 113 22.37 6.04 -20.85
N LYS A 114 23.02 5.61 -19.77
CA LYS A 114 24.48 5.55 -19.64
C LYS A 114 25.10 4.23 -20.11
N ILE A 115 24.27 3.24 -20.47
CA ILE A 115 24.76 2.02 -21.12
C ILE A 115 25.01 2.38 -22.59
N GLY A 116 26.25 2.18 -23.05
CA GLY A 116 26.60 2.32 -24.46
C GLY A 116 26.07 1.15 -25.29
N ASP A 117 26.71 0.88 -26.43
CA ASP A 117 26.31 -0.22 -27.30
C ASP A 117 26.61 -1.60 -26.70
N GLU A 118 27.56 -1.67 -25.75
CA GLU A 118 27.93 -2.88 -25.02
C GLU A 118 27.24 -2.94 -23.66
N TRP A 119 26.55 -4.05 -23.41
CA TRP A 119 25.95 -4.33 -22.11
C TRP A 119 27.02 -4.75 -21.09
N PRO A 120 26.95 -4.28 -19.83
CA PRO A 120 27.84 -4.74 -18.77
C PRO A 120 27.66 -6.26 -18.54
N GLU A 121 28.77 -6.96 -18.32
CA GLU A 121 28.80 -8.41 -18.15
C GLU A 121 28.35 -8.83 -16.74
N THR A 122 28.46 -7.92 -15.77
CA THR A 122 28.11 -8.18 -14.37
C THR A 122 27.07 -7.20 -13.81
N ILE A 123 26.34 -7.64 -12.78
CA ILE A 123 25.39 -6.78 -12.06
C ILE A 123 26.08 -5.61 -11.35
N ASP A 124 27.35 -5.78 -10.94
CA ASP A 124 28.14 -4.74 -10.28
C ASP A 124 28.58 -3.66 -11.25
N GLU A 125 28.99 -4.03 -12.46
CA GLU A 125 29.26 -3.07 -13.54
C GLU A 125 27.99 -2.33 -13.94
N LEU A 126 26.86 -3.05 -14.07
CA LEU A 126 25.56 -2.44 -14.30
C LEU A 126 25.26 -1.42 -13.20
N ASN A 127 25.35 -1.80 -11.92
CA ASN A 127 25.06 -0.92 -10.78
C ASN A 127 25.99 0.31 -10.69
N LYS A 128 27.22 0.26 -11.23
CA LYS A 128 28.11 1.43 -11.35
C LYS A 128 27.67 2.39 -12.46
N LEU A 129 27.11 1.87 -13.55
CA LEU A 129 26.69 2.65 -14.72
C LEU A 129 25.29 3.24 -14.57
N VAL A 130 24.35 2.47 -14.01
CA VAL A 130 22.97 2.92 -13.81
C VAL A 130 22.75 3.47 -12.40
N LYS A 131 22.30 4.72 -12.34
CA LYS A 131 21.75 5.28 -11.10
C LYS A 131 20.37 4.67 -10.87
N THR A 132 20.17 4.07 -9.70
CA THR A 132 18.83 3.67 -9.25
C THR A 132 18.20 4.82 -8.49
N GLU A 133 17.07 5.32 -8.98
CA GLU A 133 16.25 6.31 -8.31
C GLU A 133 15.02 5.63 -7.69
N ILE A 134 14.59 6.12 -6.53
CA ILE A 134 13.37 5.65 -5.87
C ILE A 134 12.33 6.74 -6.02
N GLU A 135 11.27 6.42 -6.77
CA GLU A 135 10.08 7.25 -6.88
C GLU A 135 9.05 6.77 -5.86
N THR A 136 8.35 7.71 -5.24
CA THR A 136 7.23 7.44 -4.33
C THR A 136 5.95 8.00 -4.93
N PHE A 137 4.84 7.29 -4.78
CA PHE A 137 3.54 7.74 -5.26
C PHE A 137 2.43 7.16 -4.38
N THR A 138 1.26 7.73 -4.54
CA THR A 138 0.01 7.32 -3.93
C THR A 138 -1.05 7.27 -5.02
N ARG A 139 -1.86 6.22 -5.03
CA ARG A 139 -2.97 6.06 -5.98
C ARG A 139 -4.28 5.87 -5.23
N LYS A 140 -5.36 6.43 -5.78
CA LYS A 140 -6.73 6.11 -5.37
C LYS A 140 -7.40 5.25 -6.45
N TYR A 141 -8.06 4.18 -6.03
CA TYR A 141 -8.86 3.29 -6.84
C TYR A 141 -10.32 3.34 -6.37
N ASP A 142 -11.26 3.10 -7.27
CA ASP A 142 -12.66 2.86 -6.87
C ASP A 142 -12.81 1.49 -6.18
N SER A 143 -13.98 1.22 -5.61
CA SER A 143 -14.26 -0.04 -4.90
C SER A 143 -14.21 -1.30 -5.77
N LYS A 144 -14.17 -1.14 -7.10
CA LYS A 144 -13.99 -2.22 -8.08
C LYS A 144 -12.52 -2.41 -8.49
N GLY A 145 -11.62 -1.55 -8.01
CA GLY A 145 -10.20 -1.61 -8.32
C GLY A 145 -9.77 -0.82 -9.55
N LYS A 146 -10.60 0.07 -10.09
CA LYS A 146 -10.23 0.93 -11.21
C LYS A 146 -9.48 2.16 -10.69
N LEU A 147 -8.34 2.47 -11.28
CA LEU A 147 -7.56 3.67 -10.95
C LEU A 147 -8.37 4.94 -11.21
N ILE A 148 -8.44 5.82 -10.21
CA ILE A 148 -9.07 7.14 -10.31
C ILE A 148 -8.00 8.20 -10.57
N PHE A 149 -6.97 8.27 -9.72
CA PHE A 149 -5.87 9.23 -9.87
C PHE A 149 -4.57 8.74 -9.19
N GLU A 150 -3.46 9.39 -9.55
CA GLU A 150 -2.13 9.21 -8.98
C GLU A 150 -1.58 10.54 -8.46
N ILE A 151 -0.85 10.47 -7.35
CA ILE A 151 -0.14 11.57 -6.69
C ILE A 151 1.34 11.16 -6.55
N ARG A 152 2.27 12.05 -6.88
CA ARG A 152 3.74 11.79 -6.80
C ARG A 152 4.35 12.04 -5.41
N GLU A 153 3.56 11.83 -4.37
CA GLU A 153 3.90 12.06 -2.97
C GLU A 153 3.53 10.84 -2.10
N GLY A 154 4.14 10.74 -0.92
CA GLY A 154 3.94 9.64 0.05
C GLY A 154 5.11 8.65 0.07
N GLY A 155 4.79 7.36 0.09
CA GLY A 155 5.73 6.26 -0.11
C GLY A 155 6.05 5.41 1.12
N TYR A 156 5.52 5.75 2.29
CA TYR A 156 5.61 4.89 3.48
C TYR A 156 4.29 4.73 4.23
N SER A 157 3.57 5.83 4.48
CA SER A 157 2.34 5.78 5.29
C SER A 157 1.24 6.63 4.67
N ILE A 158 0.02 6.15 4.83
CA ILE A 158 -1.21 6.85 4.48
C ILE A 158 -2.25 6.58 5.56
N GLU A 159 -2.95 7.62 5.99
CA GLU A 159 -4.15 7.52 6.81
C GLU A 159 -5.28 8.34 6.19
N LEU A 160 -6.51 7.89 6.40
CA LEU A 160 -7.71 8.60 5.94
C LEU A 160 -8.41 9.23 7.14
N ASP A 161 -8.82 10.48 7.00
CA ASP A 161 -9.72 11.12 7.95
C ASP A 161 -11.12 10.56 7.72
N SER A 162 -11.67 9.89 8.73
CA SER A 162 -12.98 9.24 8.63
C SER A 162 -14.14 10.23 8.49
N SER A 163 -13.93 11.51 8.80
CA SER A 163 -14.98 12.53 8.73
C SER A 163 -15.24 13.02 7.30
N ASP A 164 -14.22 13.09 6.46
CA ASP A 164 -14.31 13.67 5.11
C ASP A 164 -13.63 12.84 4.00
N GLY A 165 -13.02 11.71 4.34
CA GLY A 165 -12.30 10.84 3.41
C GLY A 165 -11.00 11.43 2.86
N SER A 166 -10.52 12.54 3.44
CA SER A 166 -9.25 13.15 3.06
C SER A 166 -8.08 12.25 3.48
N ALA A 167 -6.99 12.29 2.71
CA ALA A 167 -5.82 11.45 2.89
C ALA A 167 -4.63 12.27 3.41
N TRP A 168 -3.96 11.73 4.42
CA TRP A 168 -2.72 12.24 4.96
C TRP A 168 -1.58 11.30 4.58
N LEU A 169 -0.57 11.82 3.88
CA LEU A 169 0.52 11.05 3.28
C LEU A 169 1.84 11.40 3.95
N ALA A 170 2.61 10.40 4.36
CA ALA A 170 3.97 10.56 4.84
C ALA A 170 4.94 9.70 4.04
N GLY A 171 6.19 10.18 4.01
CA GLY A 171 7.29 9.42 3.47
C GLY A 171 8.43 10.20 2.81
N LYS A 172 8.33 11.53 2.83
CA LYS A 172 9.41 12.47 2.52
C LYS A 172 9.54 13.46 3.67
N LYS A 173 10.37 14.50 3.50
CA LYS A 173 10.51 15.66 4.43
C LYS A 173 9.22 16.43 4.76
N LYS A 174 8.09 16.04 4.17
CA LYS A 174 6.79 16.67 4.35
C LYS A 174 5.71 15.62 4.60
N ILE A 175 4.73 16.00 5.41
CA ILE A 175 3.42 15.36 5.47
C ILE A 175 2.51 16.14 4.52
N TRP A 176 1.77 15.44 3.67
CA TRP A 176 0.84 16.05 2.72
C TRP A 176 -0.60 15.73 3.09
N HIS A 177 -1.50 16.69 2.86
CA HIS A 177 -2.94 16.52 3.04
C HIS A 177 -3.64 16.68 1.69
N TYR A 178 -4.43 15.68 1.30
CA TYR A 178 -5.18 15.64 0.05
C TYR A 178 -6.65 15.38 0.35
N SER A 179 -7.57 16.00 -0.38
CA SER A 179 -8.99 15.67 -0.30
C SER A 179 -9.28 14.27 -0.85
N ALA A 180 -10.49 13.76 -0.58
CA ALA A 180 -10.99 12.49 -1.09
C ALA A 180 -10.94 12.36 -2.64
N ASN A 181 -10.93 13.49 -3.36
CA ASN A 181 -10.85 13.56 -4.83
C ASN A 181 -9.45 13.95 -5.36
N GLY A 182 -8.42 13.97 -4.51
CA GLY A 182 -7.03 14.15 -4.94
C GLY A 182 -6.57 15.61 -5.08
N ARG A 183 -7.34 16.59 -4.60
CA ARG A 183 -6.90 17.99 -4.52
C ARG A 183 -5.93 18.15 -3.34
N ASN A 184 -4.77 18.75 -3.57
CA ASN A 184 -3.84 19.10 -2.50
C ASN A 184 -4.46 20.18 -1.60
N LEU A 185 -4.59 19.88 -0.30
CA LEU A 185 -5.12 20.78 0.73
C LEU A 185 -4.02 21.46 1.54
N GLY A 186 -2.80 20.91 1.54
CA GLY A 186 -1.66 21.50 2.23
C GLY A 186 -0.51 20.54 2.47
N SER A 187 0.55 21.08 3.08
CA SER A 187 1.70 20.29 3.50
C SER A 187 2.33 20.85 4.76
N TYR A 188 2.88 19.98 5.58
CA TYR A 188 3.58 20.32 6.82
C TYR A 188 5.02 19.83 6.73
N ALA A 189 5.97 20.74 6.93
CA ALA A 189 7.39 20.44 6.95
C ALA A 189 7.84 19.93 8.33
N GLY A 190 9.06 19.39 8.41
CA GLY A 190 9.66 18.91 9.67
C GLY A 190 9.54 17.40 9.90
N SER A 191 9.01 16.66 8.93
CA SER A 191 9.04 15.20 8.91
C SER A 191 10.41 14.69 8.43
N SER A 192 10.79 13.48 8.86
CA SER A 192 11.95 12.79 8.29
C SER A 192 11.60 12.11 6.96
N ASP A 193 12.61 11.86 6.12
CA ASP A 193 12.50 11.06 4.88
C ASP A 193 12.21 9.58 5.12
N GLY A 194 12.06 9.17 6.39
CA GLY A 194 11.79 7.81 6.80
C GLY A 194 10.56 7.70 7.68
N GLN A 195 9.68 8.70 7.75
CA GLN A 195 8.49 8.64 8.61
C GLN A 195 7.57 7.49 8.16
N LYS A 196 7.55 6.41 8.94
CA LYS A 196 6.88 5.15 8.57
C LYS A 196 5.44 5.03 9.04
N SER A 197 4.99 5.94 9.90
CA SER A 197 3.68 5.87 10.52
C SER A 197 3.03 7.25 10.62
N LEU A 198 1.74 7.28 10.35
CA LEU A 198 0.83 8.37 10.63
C LEU A 198 -0.34 7.82 11.45
N ALA A 199 -0.95 8.68 12.25
CA ALA A 199 -2.23 8.42 12.89
C ALA A 199 -3.01 9.73 12.88
N ILE A 200 -4.29 9.66 12.54
CA ILE A 200 -5.21 10.80 12.63
C ILE A 200 -6.00 10.61 13.92
N VAL A 201 -5.90 11.57 14.82
CA VAL A 201 -6.63 11.57 16.08
C VAL A 201 -7.78 12.57 15.92
N PRO A 202 -9.05 12.15 16.06
CA PRO A 202 -10.17 13.06 16.05
C PRO A 202 -9.96 14.17 17.09
N GLY A 203 -10.16 15.43 16.67
CA GLY A 203 -10.14 16.54 17.60
C GLY A 203 -11.20 16.34 18.69
N LYS A 204 -10.91 16.75 19.92
CA LYS A 204 -11.97 16.92 20.91
C LYS A 204 -12.92 17.99 20.36
N ASN A 205 -14.18 17.64 20.14
CA ASN A 205 -15.21 18.65 19.98
C ASN A 205 -15.22 19.46 21.29
N ASN A 206 -14.72 20.69 21.23
CA ASN A 206 -14.85 21.66 22.33
C ASN A 206 -16.28 22.16 22.40
#